data_AF-A0A2E4X470-F1
#
_entry.id   AF-A0A2E4X470-F1
#
_cell.length_a   1.000
_cell.length_b   1.000
_cell.length_c   1.000
_cell.angle_alpha   90.00
_cell.angle_beta   90.00
_cell.angle_gamma   90.00
#
_symmetry.space_group_name_H-M   'P 1'
#
loop_
_entity.id
_entity.type
_entity.pdbx_description
1 polymer ?
#
loop_
_entity_poly.entity_id
_entity_poly.type
_entity_poly.pdbx_seq_one_letter_code
_entity_poly.pdbx_strand_id
1 'polypeptide(L)' 'MLPDLILKLLSAIILSLCLIFPVYKFILMMSARKYSLEEYNAIKSKVKKKSLILSILITIVFSLVYCLQVL' A
#
# COMPACT_ATOMS: atom_id res chain seq x y z
N MET A 1 -29.12 -8.54 5.12
CA MET A 1 -27.86 -9.28 5.29
C MET A 1 -26.97 -9.23 4.05
N LEU A 2 -27.43 -9.63 2.85
CA LEU A 2 -26.65 -9.51 1.61
C LEU A 2 -26.21 -8.06 1.24
N PRO A 3 -27.06 -7.01 1.37
CA PRO A 3 -26.65 -5.64 1.04
C PRO A 3 -25.59 -5.06 1.99
N ASP A 4 -25.63 -5.43 3.28
CA ASP A 4 -24.61 -5.06 4.26
C ASP A 4 -23.22 -5.62 3.90
N LEU A 5 -23.17 -6.86 3.45
CA LEU A 5 -21.91 -7.50 3.07
C LEU A 5 -21.30 -6.82 1.84
N ILE A 6 -22.12 -6.48 0.84
CA ILE A 6 -21.69 -5.77 -0.37
C ILE A 6 -21.15 -4.38 -0.01
N LEU A 7 -21.84 -3.65 0.88
CA LEU A 7 -21.41 -2.33 1.32
C LEU A 7 -20.07 -2.38 2.05
N LYS A 8 -19.90 -3.33 2.98
CA LYS A 8 -18.63 -3.57 3.69
C LYS A 8 -17.48 -3.88 2.72
N LEU A 9 -17.73 -4.71 1.71
CA LEU A 9 -16.73 -5.07 0.69
C LEU A 9 -16.31 -3.84 -0.13
N LEU A 10 -17.27 -3.02 -0.56
CA LEU A 10 -17.03 -1.77 -1.28
C LEU A 10 -16.20 -0.78 -0.44
N SER A 11 -16.55 -0.60 0.83
CA SER A 11 -15.80 0.24 1.75
C SER A 11 -14.37 -0.26 1.95
N ALA A 12 -14.15 -1.57 2.05
CA ALA A 12 -12.81 -2.16 2.16
C ALA A 12 -11.96 -1.92 0.90
N ILE A 13 -12.56 -2.02 -0.30
CA ILE A 13 -11.87 -1.73 -1.57
C ILE A 13 -11.49 -0.25 -1.67
N ILE A 14 -12.41 0.65 -1.33
CA ILE A 14 -12.15 2.11 -1.34
C ILE A 14 -11.04 2.44 -0.36
N LEU A 15 -11.11 1.91 0.86
CA LEU A 15 -10.08 2.10 1.89
C LEU A 15 -8.71 1.59 1.39
N SER A 16 -8.68 0.42 0.75
CA SER A 16 -7.46 -0.12 0.15
C SER A 16 -6.85 0.83 -0.88
N LEU A 17 -7.65 1.33 -1.82
CA LEU A 17 -7.18 2.29 -2.82
C LEU A 17 -6.65 3.59 -2.19
N CYS A 18 -7.33 4.10 -1.16
CA CYS A 18 -6.90 5.29 -0.42
C CYS A 18 -5.57 5.07 0.32
N LEU A 19 -5.29 3.86 0.79
CA LEU A 19 -4.10 3.54 1.58
C LEU A 19 -2.86 3.21 0.73
N ILE A 20 -3.01 2.82 -0.55
CA ILE A 20 -1.87 2.49 -1.42
C ILE A 20 -0.87 3.66 -1.52
N PHE A 21 -1.36 4.89 -1.69
CA PHE A 21 -0.52 6.08 -1.84
C PHE A 21 0.27 6.47 -0.57
N PRO A 22 -0.36 6.61 0.62
CA PRO A 22 0.38 6.90 1.84
C PRO A 22 1.37 5.77 2.20
N VAL A 23 1.00 4.50 2.02
CA VAL A 23 1.89 3.36 2.25
C VAL A 23 3.07 3.39 1.28
N TYR A 24 2.83 3.68 -0.01
CA TYR A 24 3.90 3.88 -1.00
C TYR A 24 4.87 4.98 -0.58
N LYS A 25 4.36 6.15 -0.20
CA LYS A 25 5.17 7.30 0.21
C LYS A 25 6.03 6.95 1.44
N PHE A 26 5.45 6.23 2.40
CA PHE A 26 6.17 5.77 3.59
C PHE A 26 7.32 4.81 3.24
N ILE A 27 7.05 3.78 2.45
CA ILE A 27 8.06 2.80 2.02
C ILE A 27 9.17 3.47 1.21
N LEU A 28 8.81 4.40 0.32
CA LEU A 28 9.76 5.16 -0.47
C LEU A 28 10.67 6.02 0.43
N MET A 29 10.10 6.73 1.41
CA MET A 29 10.85 7.55 2.36
C MET A 29 11.81 6.71 3.22
N MET A 30 11.36 5.55 3.69
CA MET A 30 12.21 4.61 4.44
C MET A 30 13.33 4.03 3.57
N SER A 31 13.05 3.75 2.31
CA SER A 31 14.05 3.23 1.37
C SER A 31 15.07 4.30 1.00
N ALA A 32 14.64 5.54 0.79
CA ALA A 32 15.52 6.66 0.44
C ALA A 32 16.54 6.98 1.55
N ARG A 33 16.19 6.74 2.82
CA ARG A 33 17.12 6.93 3.96
C ARG A 33 18.34 6.00 3.95
N LYS A 34 18.31 4.92 3.17
CA LYS A 34 19.41 3.93 3.12
C LYS A 34 20.51 4.29 2.13
N TYR A 35 20.32 5.34 1.32
CA TYR A 35 21.20 5.68 0.22
C TYR A 35 21.64 7.13 0.34
N SER A 36 22.84 7.43 -0.16
CA SER A 36 23.25 8.82 -0.39
C SER A 36 22.42 9.45 -1.53
N LEU A 37 22.46 10.77 -1.68
CA LEU A 37 21.70 11.48 -2.71
C LEU A 37 22.07 11.00 -4.13
N GLU A 38 23.36 10.77 -4.36
CA GLU A 38 23.92 10.33 -5.65
C GLU A 38 23.51 8.90 -5.98
N GLU A 39 23.64 7.99 -5.01
CA GLU A 39 23.22 6.60 -5.15
C GLU A 39 21.72 6.47 -5.40
N TYR A 40 20.92 7.21 -4.63
CA TYR A 40 19.47 7.19 -4.77
C TYR A 40 19.05 7.66 -6.17
N ASN A 41 19.69 8.68 -6.73
CA ASN A 41 19.38 9.14 -8.08
C ASN A 41 19.65 8.07 -9.15
N ALA A 42 20.70 7.27 -9.01
CA ALA A 42 21.02 6.16 -9.93
C ALA A 42 19.97 5.03 -9.87
N ILE A 43 19.40 4.74 -8.69
CA ILE A 43 18.45 3.62 -8.50
C ILE A 43 16.99 4.04 -8.33
N LYS A 44 16.69 5.35 -8.38
CA LYS A 44 15.38 5.95 -8.06
C LYS A 44 14.21 5.26 -8.73
N SER A 45 14.32 4.97 -10.02
CA SER A 45 13.26 4.31 -10.80
C SER A 45 12.97 2.90 -10.28
N LYS A 46 14.02 2.14 -9.95
CA LYS A 46 13.92 0.78 -9.40
C LYS A 46 13.32 0.80 -7.99
N VAL A 47 13.75 1.74 -7.15
CA VAL A 47 13.23 1.90 -5.78
C VAL A 47 11.75 2.29 -5.83
N LYS A 48 11.35 3.28 -6.63
CA LYS A 48 9.94 3.67 -6.80
C LYS A 48 9.06 2.50 -7.23
N LYS A 49 9.47 1.72 -8.25
CA LYS A 49 8.71 0.54 -8.71
C LYS A 49 8.57 -0.50 -7.60
N LYS A 50 9.66 -0.82 -6.90
CA LYS A 50 9.62 -1.76 -5.77
C LYS A 50 8.73 -1.27 -4.64
N SER A 51 8.84 0.00 -4.25
CA SER A 51 8.01 0.61 -3.20
C SER A 51 6.52 0.58 -3.54
N LEU A 52 6.17 0.78 -4.82
CA LEU A 52 4.78 0.73 -5.27
C LEU A 52 4.23 -0.70 -5.23
N ILE A 53 5.00 -1.69 -5.71
CA ILE A 53 4.59 -3.10 -5.63
C ILE A 53 4.41 -3.51 -4.16
N LEU A 54 5.34 -3.11 -3.30
CA LEU A 54 5.29 -3.43 -1.88
C LEU A 54 4.10 -2.76 -1.18
N SER A 55 3.76 -1.52 -1.56
CA SER A 55 2.61 -0.84 -1.00
C SER A 55 1.31 -1.51 -1.39
N ILE A 56 1.15 -1.91 -2.66
CA ILE A 56 -0.03 -2.66 -3.13
C ILE A 56 -0.15 -3.97 -2.33
N LEU A 57 0.94 -4.74 -2.21
CA LEU A 57 0.95 -6.00 -1.44
C LEU A 57 0.53 -5.80 0.01
N ILE A 58 1.17 -4.85 0.72
CA ILE A 58 0.86 -4.56 2.12
C ILE A 58 -0.59 -4.12 2.27
N THR A 59 -1.05 -3.22 1.40
CA THR A 59 -2.40 -2.67 1.50
C THR A 59 -3.47 -3.73 1.24
N ILE A 60 -3.25 -4.64 0.28
CA ILE A 60 -4.14 -5.78 0.03
C ILE A 60 -4.17 -6.72 1.24
N VAL A 61 -3.01 -7.08 1.79
CA VAL A 61 -2.92 -7.98 2.96
C VAL A 61 -3.66 -7.38 4.16
N PHE A 62 -3.42 -6.11 4.49
CA PHE A 62 -4.12 -5.45 5.59
C PHE A 62 -5.62 -5.29 5.34
N SER A 63 -6.03 -5.02 4.10
CA SER A 63 -7.46 -4.94 3.74
C SER A 63 -8.16 -6.29 3.86
N LEU A 64 -7.49 -7.39 3.49
CA LEU A 64 -8.00 -8.75 3.66
C LEU A 64 -8.11 -9.14 5.13
N VAL A 65 -7.09 -8.84 5.94
CA VAL A 65 -7.11 -9.07 7.39
C VAL A 65 -8.26 -8.29 8.04
N TYR A 66 -8.43 -7.02 7.68
CA TYR A 66 -9.55 -6.20 8.16
C TYR A 66 -10.90 -6.81 7.76
N CYS A 67 -11.03 -7.28 6.51
CA CYS A 67 -12.25 -7.92 6.05
C CYS A 67 -12.57 -9.22 6.82
N LEU A 68 -11.55 -10.02 7.17
CA LEU A 68 -11.70 -11.23 7.98
C LEU A 68 -12.04 -10.94 9.44
N GLN A 69 -11.55 -9.82 9.99
CA GLN A 69 -11.81 -9.42 11.38
C GLN A 69 -13.19 -8.77 11.57
N VAL A 70 -13.76 -8.22 10.49
CA VAL A 70 -15.09 -7.60 10.44
C VAL A 70 -16.20 -8.59 10.05
N LEU A 71 -15.84 -9.79 9.57
CA LEU A 71 -16.75 -10.90 9.26
C LEU A 71 -17.05 -11.73 10.52
#